data_AF-A0A9D9GY44-F1
#
_entry.id   AF-A0A9D9GY44-F1
#
_cell.length_a   1.000
_cell.length_b   1.000
_cell.length_c   1.000
_cell.angle_alpha   90.00
_cell.angle_beta   90.00
_cell.angle_gamma   90.00
#
_symmetry.space_group_name_H-M   'P 1'
#
loop_
_entity.id
_entity.type
_entity.pdbx_description
1 polymer ?
#
loop_
_entity_poly.entity_id
_entity_poly.type
_entity_poly.pdbx_seq_one_letter_code
_entity_poly.pdbx_strand_id
1 'polypeptide(L)'
;MGITSGWDEIIVFINGMLSSCADLEGMTVADITGFAHLTGVEAAKFGVYASDAISPRDVVMVQTRMYDRDRPAMNVAEGMPLGWQKPVKRYVPKYETEASRRGREPMRALVHWEPCLKVSDGKATVEFYSSSHKADYTLILEGMTGNSEPLFLKGHISRGVQR
;
A
#
# COMPACT_ATOMS: atom_id res chain seq x y z
N MET A 1 54.58 15.08 15.86
CA MET A 1 53.20 15.30 15.39
C MET A 1 52.65 13.94 15.02
N GLY A 2 51.88 13.32 15.93
CA GLY A 2 51.34 11.97 15.72
C GLY A 2 50.04 12.07 14.94
N ILE A 3 49.98 11.39 13.79
CA ILE A 3 48.74 11.25 13.02
C ILE A 3 47.98 10.12 13.73
N THR A 4 47.02 10.45 14.59
CA THR A 4 46.07 9.45 15.06
C THR A 4 45.14 9.12 13.88
N SER A 5 44.81 7.84 13.68
CA SER A 5 43.76 7.50 12.73
C SER A 5 42.48 8.12 13.28
N GLY A 6 41.93 9.18 12.68
CA GLY A 6 40.73 9.88 13.16
C GLY A 6 39.44 9.04 13.07
N TRP A 7 39.48 7.83 13.62
CA TRP A 7 38.56 6.71 13.49
C TRP A 7 38.46 5.99 14.85
N ASP A 8 38.29 6.77 15.93
CA ASP A 8 38.38 6.25 17.30
C ASP A 8 37.01 6.14 17.99
N GLU A 9 35.92 6.54 17.34
CA GLU A 9 34.59 6.52 17.93
C GLU A 9 33.71 5.41 17.36
N ILE A 10 33.17 4.60 18.28
CA ILE A 10 32.12 3.62 18.01
C ILE A 10 30.80 4.24 18.43
N ILE A 11 29.89 4.40 17.49
CA ILE A 11 28.55 4.90 17.77
C ILE A 11 27.64 3.73 18.10
N VAL A 12 26.96 3.79 19.23
CA VAL A 12 26.03 2.75 19.66
C VAL A 12 24.60 3.27 19.59
N PHE A 13 23.74 2.49 18.96
CA PHE A 13 22.29 2.68 19.01
C PHE A 13 21.64 1.50 19.73
N ILE A 14 20.80 1.79 20.72
CA ILE A 14 19.93 0.81 21.37
C ILE A 14 18.50 1.16 21.01
N ASN A 15 17.78 0.23 20.37
CA ASN A 15 16.40 0.42 19.89
C ASN A 15 16.22 1.70 19.04
N GLY A 16 17.24 2.07 18.27
CA GLY A 16 17.24 3.26 17.41
C GLY A 16 17.55 4.59 18.13
N MET A 17 17.87 4.56 19.43
CA MET A 17 18.31 5.74 20.18
C MET A 17 19.84 5.73 20.33
N LEU A 18 20.48 6.89 20.14
CA LEU A 18 21.91 7.05 20.43
C LEU A 18 22.15 6.76 21.91
N SER A 19 23.10 5.89 22.20
CA SER A 19 23.36 5.39 23.56
C SER A 19 24.85 5.24 23.81
N SER A 20 25.22 5.06 25.07
CA SER A 20 26.61 4.84 25.47
C SER A 20 26.94 3.35 25.47
N CYS A 21 28.23 3.01 25.35
CA CYS A 21 28.68 1.62 25.52
C CYS A 21 28.38 1.08 26.94
N ALA A 22 28.32 1.95 27.96
CA ALA A 22 28.00 1.54 29.33
C ALA A 22 26.58 0.95 29.44
N ASP A 23 25.65 1.41 28.59
CA ASP A 23 24.28 0.87 28.54
C ASP A 23 24.23 -0.58 28.04
N LEU A 24 25.29 -1.06 27.37
CA LEU A 24 25.42 -2.45 26.92
C LEU A 24 25.94 -3.39 28.02
N GLU A 25 26.65 -2.89 29.03
CA GLU A 25 27.29 -3.72 30.06
C GLU A 25 26.26 -4.47 30.93
N GLY A 26 25.06 -3.90 31.08
CA GLY A 26 23.95 -4.53 31.81
C GLY A 26 23.08 -5.46 30.97
N MET A 27 23.33 -5.60 29.67
CA MET A 27 22.51 -6.40 28.77
C MET A 27 22.96 -7.85 28.74
N THR A 28 22.00 -8.77 28.84
CA THR A 28 22.28 -10.18 28.57
C THR A 28 22.02 -10.52 27.11
N VAL A 29 22.63 -11.59 26.61
CA VAL A 29 22.35 -12.11 25.25
C VAL A 29 20.87 -12.50 25.09
N ALA A 30 20.22 -12.87 26.19
CA ALA A 30 18.78 -13.16 26.20
C ALA A 30 17.91 -11.90 26.05
N ASP A 31 18.46 -10.70 26.19
CA ASP A 31 17.73 -9.46 25.99
C ASP A 31 17.85 -8.94 24.55
N ILE A 32 18.79 -9.47 23.76
CA ILE A 32 19.07 -9.01 22.39
C ILE A 32 18.19 -9.79 21.39
N THR A 33 17.48 -9.06 20.52
CA THR A 33 16.70 -9.62 19.40
C THR A 33 17.37 -9.38 18.06
N GLY A 34 18.06 -8.25 17.92
CA GLY A 34 18.72 -7.85 16.69
C GLY A 34 20.06 -7.20 16.96
N PHE A 35 21.03 -7.48 16.09
CA PHE A 35 22.36 -6.90 16.14
C PHE A 35 22.80 -6.55 14.72
N ALA A 36 23.25 -5.32 14.52
CA ALA A 36 23.88 -4.90 13.27
C ALA A 36 25.17 -4.14 13.59
N HIS A 37 26.19 -4.41 12.80
CA HIS A 37 27.49 -3.75 12.87
C HIS A 37 27.83 -3.22 11.49
N LEU A 38 27.91 -1.89 11.39
CA LEU A 38 28.23 -1.19 10.15
C LEU A 38 29.66 -0.69 10.25
N THR A 39 30.41 -0.83 9.16
CA THR A 39 31.83 -0.42 9.10
C THR A 39 32.10 0.39 7.84
N GLY A 40 33.20 1.15 7.84
CA GLY A 40 33.67 1.86 6.66
C GLY A 40 32.63 2.84 6.08
N VAL A 41 32.32 2.72 4.78
CA VAL A 41 31.39 3.65 4.10
C VAL A 41 29.94 3.57 4.60
N GLU A 42 29.55 2.46 5.23
CA GLU A 42 28.21 2.31 5.80
C GLU A 42 28.09 3.06 7.14
N ALA A 43 29.15 2.99 7.96
CA ALA A 43 29.27 3.74 9.20
C ALA A 43 29.36 5.26 8.96
N ALA A 44 30.02 5.68 7.87
CA ALA A 44 30.19 7.10 7.53
C ALA A 44 28.87 7.89 7.44
N LYS A 45 27.76 7.23 7.10
CA LYS A 45 26.41 7.84 7.04
C LYS A 45 25.93 8.36 8.40
N PHE A 46 26.51 7.89 9.50
CA PHE A 46 26.17 8.25 10.87
C PHE A 46 27.08 9.32 11.45
N GLY A 47 27.94 9.96 10.64
CA GLY A 47 28.90 10.97 11.09
C GLY A 47 28.28 12.19 11.80
N VAL A 48 26.99 12.48 11.57
CA VAL A 48 26.24 13.50 12.30
C VAL A 48 26.09 13.19 13.81
N TYR A 49 26.21 11.93 14.20
CA TYR A 49 26.11 11.48 15.59
C TYR A 49 27.47 11.25 16.25
N ALA A 50 28.57 11.48 15.53
CA ALA A 50 29.92 11.41 16.10
C ALA A 50 30.27 12.70 16.86
N SER A 51 31.07 12.56 17.90
CA SER A 51 31.64 13.68 18.64
C SER A 51 32.75 14.39 17.84
N ASP A 52 32.88 15.70 18.05
CA ASP A 52 33.93 16.61 17.56
C ASP A 52 34.86 16.08 16.44
N ALA A 53 34.50 16.37 15.19
CA ALA A 53 35.33 16.27 13.99
C ALA A 53 35.98 14.89 13.69
N ILE A 54 35.55 13.82 14.37
CA ILE A 54 36.00 12.44 14.14
C ILE A 54 34.90 11.69 13.38
N SER A 55 35.27 10.93 12.34
CA SER A 55 34.29 10.12 11.62
C SER A 55 34.12 8.76 12.32
N PRO A 56 32.89 8.26 12.45
CA PRO A 56 32.65 6.98 13.11
C PRO A 56 33.17 5.86 12.21
N ARG A 57 34.04 5.03 12.76
CA ARG A 57 34.59 3.86 12.06
C ARG A 57 33.61 2.71 12.06
N ASP A 58 32.93 2.55 13.18
CA ASP A 58 32.04 1.45 13.50
C ASP A 58 30.75 2.01 14.10
N VAL A 59 29.62 1.50 13.62
CA VAL A 59 28.30 1.77 14.21
C VAL A 59 27.70 0.45 14.63
N VAL A 60 27.35 0.35 15.91
CA VAL A 60 26.73 -0.84 16.49
C VAL A 60 25.28 -0.52 16.79
N MET A 61 24.36 -1.33 16.29
CA MET A 61 22.94 -1.23 16.56
C MET A 61 22.46 -2.48 17.27
N VAL A 62 21.81 -2.29 18.41
CA VAL A 62 21.26 -3.36 19.24
C VAL A 62 19.75 -3.14 19.36
N GLN A 63 18.98 -4.17 19.03
CA GLN A 63 17.54 -4.23 19.29
C GLN A 63 17.30 -5.16 20.49
N THR A 64 16.45 -4.75 21.42
CA THR A 64 16.18 -5.50 22.64
C THR A 64 14.74 -5.99 22.72
N ARG A 65 14.53 -7.11 23.43
CA ARG A 65 13.21 -7.71 23.70
C ARG A 65 12.27 -6.77 24.47
N MET A 66 12.81 -5.81 25.23
CA MET A 66 11.99 -4.86 26.01
C MET A 66 11.14 -3.93 25.12
N TYR A 67 11.54 -3.70 23.87
CA TYR A 67 10.77 -2.89 22.91
C TYR A 67 9.97 -3.71 21.89
N ASP A 68 10.11 -5.04 21.95
CA ASP A 68 9.51 -6.02 21.03
C ASP A 68 8.10 -6.46 21.48
N ARG A 69 7.29 -5.53 22.00
CA ARG A 69 5.86 -5.82 22.25
C ARG A 69 4.89 -5.07 21.37
N ASP A 70 5.15 -3.83 20.94
CA ASP A 70 4.06 -3.04 20.36
C ASP A 70 4.45 -2.00 19.29
N ARG A 71 5.65 -2.05 18.69
CA ARG A 71 5.97 -1.14 17.57
C ARG A 71 6.44 -1.87 16.34
N PRO A 72 5.61 -1.98 15.28
CA PRO A 72 6.11 -2.43 13.99
C PRO A 72 7.21 -1.47 13.53
N ALA A 73 8.30 -2.02 13.00
CA ALA A 73 9.39 -1.21 12.47
C ALA A 73 8.82 -0.24 11.41
N MET A 74 9.19 1.04 11.47
CA MET A 74 8.56 2.10 10.65
C MET A 74 8.70 1.89 9.13
N ASN A 75 9.57 0.98 8.72
CA ASN A 75 9.84 0.57 7.34
C ASN A 75 9.44 -0.87 7.02
N VAL A 76 8.81 -1.60 7.96
CA VAL A 76 8.34 -2.97 7.77
C VAL A 76 6.82 -2.98 7.91
N ALA A 77 6.13 -3.12 6.78
CA ALA A 77 4.71 -3.42 6.81
C ALA A 77 4.52 -4.89 7.15
N GLU A 78 3.95 -5.18 8.32
CA GLU A 78 3.53 -6.53 8.67
C GLU A 78 2.24 -6.86 7.91
N GLY A 79 2.39 -7.55 6.78
CA GLY A 79 1.27 -8.10 6.02
C GLY A 79 1.16 -9.58 6.31
N MET A 80 0.06 -10.03 6.88
CA MET A 80 -0.24 -11.46 6.98
C MET A 80 -0.71 -11.91 5.58
N PRO A 81 0.10 -12.65 4.80
CA PRO A 81 -0.37 -13.12 3.51
C PRO A 81 -1.55 -14.04 3.74
N LEU A 82 -2.66 -13.79 3.05
CA LEU A 82 -3.91 -14.53 3.24
C LEU A 82 -3.84 -16.02 2.83
N GLY A 83 -2.64 -16.52 2.52
CA GLY A 83 -2.41 -17.81 1.89
C GLY A 83 -2.92 -17.85 0.45
N TRP A 84 -2.92 -19.05 -0.14
CA TRP A 84 -3.62 -19.30 -1.39
C TRP A 84 -5.13 -19.16 -1.15
N GLN A 85 -5.69 -18.04 -1.59
CA GLN A 85 -7.14 -17.86 -1.63
C GLN A 85 -7.64 -18.40 -2.97
N LYS A 86 -8.53 -19.40 -2.93
CA LYS A 86 -9.36 -19.70 -4.10
C LYS A 86 -10.00 -18.38 -4.55
N PRO A 87 -9.94 -18.02 -5.85
CA PRO A 87 -10.63 -16.85 -6.35
C PRO A 87 -12.11 -16.95 -5.94
N VAL A 88 -12.50 -16.13 -4.97
CA VAL A 88 -13.92 -16.03 -4.60
C VAL A 88 -14.56 -15.31 -5.77
N LYS A 89 -15.61 -15.89 -6.35
CA LYS A 89 -16.42 -15.19 -7.33
C LYS A 89 -16.79 -13.83 -6.73
N ARG A 90 -16.46 -12.74 -7.44
CA ARG A 90 -16.82 -11.38 -7.01
C ARG A 90 -18.30 -11.36 -6.66
N TYR A 91 -18.65 -10.63 -5.60
CA TYR A 91 -20.04 -10.48 -5.18
C TYR A 91 -20.88 -10.00 -6.37
N VAL A 92 -21.80 -10.85 -6.82
CA VAL A 92 -22.85 -10.50 -7.78
C VAL A 92 -24.09 -10.16 -6.95
N PRO A 93 -24.41 -8.87 -6.73
CA PRO A 93 -25.62 -8.50 -6.02
C PRO A 93 -26.84 -9.10 -6.69
N LYS A 94 -27.75 -9.64 -5.89
CA LYS A 94 -29.11 -9.94 -6.35
C LYS A 94 -29.83 -8.60 -6.51
N TYR A 95 -30.08 -8.18 -7.74
CA TYR A 95 -30.87 -6.99 -8.03
C TYR A 95 -32.33 -7.25 -7.70
N GLU A 96 -33.00 -6.23 -7.17
CA GLU A 96 -34.44 -6.28 -6.90
C GLU A 96 -35.21 -6.29 -8.22
N THR A 97 -36.21 -7.16 -8.30
CA THR A 97 -37.19 -7.16 -9.41
C THR A 97 -38.29 -6.14 -9.10
N GLU A 98 -39.07 -5.73 -10.10
CA GLU A 98 -40.21 -4.82 -9.87
C GLU A 98 -41.17 -5.34 -8.78
N ALA A 99 -41.27 -6.66 -8.63
CA ALA A 99 -42.09 -7.31 -7.60
C ALA A 99 -41.56 -7.14 -6.15
N SER A 100 -40.25 -6.93 -5.95
CA SER A 100 -39.64 -6.80 -4.61
C SER A 100 -39.46 -5.36 -4.14
N ARG A 101 -39.86 -4.36 -4.95
CA ARG A 101 -39.70 -2.91 -4.70
C ARG A 101 -40.59 -2.37 -3.56
N ARG A 102 -41.14 -3.24 -2.69
CA ARG A 102 -41.95 -2.85 -1.53
C ARG A 102 -41.06 -2.62 -0.31
N GLY A 103 -40.39 -1.48 -0.27
CA GLY A 103 -39.69 -1.00 0.92
C GLY A 103 -38.25 -0.58 0.63
N ARG A 104 -37.96 0.69 0.95
CA ARG A 104 -36.66 1.39 0.91
C ARG A 104 -35.77 1.11 -0.31
N GLU A 105 -35.66 2.12 -1.18
CA GLU A 105 -34.78 2.10 -2.34
C GLU A 105 -33.33 1.80 -1.93
N PRO A 106 -32.69 0.75 -2.49
CA PRO A 106 -31.37 0.33 -2.05
C PRO A 106 -30.30 1.35 -2.48
N MET A 107 -29.73 2.07 -1.51
CA MET A 107 -28.55 2.91 -1.72
C MET A 107 -27.33 2.01 -1.94
N ARG A 108 -26.82 1.97 -3.17
CA ARG A 108 -25.61 1.20 -3.52
C ARG A 108 -24.54 2.14 -4.05
N ALA A 109 -23.35 2.04 -3.46
CA ALA A 109 -22.16 2.77 -3.90
C ALA A 109 -21.43 2.07 -5.07
N LEU A 110 -21.63 0.75 -5.22
CA LEU A 110 -20.99 -0.07 -6.26
C LEU A 110 -22.06 -0.84 -7.05
N VAL A 111 -22.06 -0.68 -8.37
CA VAL A 111 -22.88 -1.45 -9.31
C VAL A 111 -22.00 -2.56 -9.88
N HIS A 112 -22.49 -3.80 -9.86
CA HIS A 112 -21.85 -4.89 -10.58
C HIS A 112 -22.14 -4.75 -12.08
N TRP A 113 -21.08 -4.73 -12.90
CA TRP A 113 -21.16 -4.49 -14.33
C TRP A 113 -20.30 -5.51 -15.08
N GLU A 114 -20.95 -6.46 -15.76
CA GLU A 114 -20.31 -7.47 -16.60
C GLU A 114 -21.10 -7.62 -17.91
N PRO A 115 -21.11 -6.60 -18.80
CA PRO A 115 -21.88 -6.67 -20.03
C PRO A 115 -21.19 -7.59 -21.04
N CYS A 116 -21.97 -8.43 -21.72
CA CYS A 116 -21.55 -9.07 -22.95
C CYS A 116 -22.29 -8.40 -24.11
N LEU A 117 -21.72 -7.33 -24.66
CA LEU A 117 -22.33 -6.60 -25.76
C LEU A 117 -22.14 -7.35 -27.07
N LYS A 118 -23.24 -7.89 -27.60
CA LYS A 118 -23.29 -8.41 -28.96
C LYS A 118 -23.81 -7.30 -29.86
N VAL A 119 -23.01 -6.92 -30.85
CA VAL A 119 -23.42 -5.98 -31.89
C VAL A 119 -24.14 -6.77 -32.98
N SER A 120 -25.39 -6.43 -33.26
CA SER A 120 -26.18 -6.99 -34.35
C SER A 120 -26.59 -5.85 -35.29
N ASP A 121 -26.35 -5.99 -36.58
CA ASP A 121 -26.69 -4.97 -37.60
C ASP A 121 -26.14 -3.56 -37.28
N GLY A 122 -24.92 -3.49 -36.73
CA GLY A 122 -24.27 -2.22 -36.37
C GLY A 122 -24.88 -1.52 -35.14
N LYS A 123 -25.77 -2.19 -34.40
CA LYS A 123 -26.41 -1.67 -33.19
C LYS A 123 -26.14 -2.60 -32.01
N ALA A 124 -26.00 -2.00 -30.83
CA ALA A 124 -25.96 -2.71 -29.56
C ALA A 124 -26.81 -1.95 -28.53
N THR A 125 -27.59 -2.68 -27.76
CA THR A 125 -28.37 -2.13 -26.65
C THR A 125 -27.68 -2.49 -25.34
N VAL A 126 -27.51 -1.48 -24.48
CA VAL A 126 -26.85 -1.60 -23.17
C VAL A 126 -27.86 -1.23 -22.10
N GLU A 127 -28.11 -2.12 -21.16
CA GLU A 127 -28.97 -1.86 -20.00
C GLU A 127 -28.16 -2.07 -18.73
N PHE A 128 -28.28 -1.13 -17.78
CA PHE A 128 -27.55 -1.19 -16.52
C PHE A 128 -28.38 -0.64 -15.37
N TYR A 129 -28.11 -1.15 -14.16
CA TYR A 129 -28.70 -0.60 -12.95
C TYR A 129 -27.89 0.60 -12.46
N SER A 130 -28.59 1.67 -12.08
CA SER A 130 -27.99 2.86 -11.47
C SER A 130 -28.35 2.97 -9.99
N SER A 131 -27.65 3.84 -9.27
CA SER A 131 -28.10 4.27 -7.94
C SER A 131 -29.36 5.14 -8.06
N SER A 132 -30.08 5.30 -6.96
CA SER A 132 -31.26 6.18 -6.88
C SER A 132 -30.91 7.67 -7.01
N HIS A 133 -29.63 8.04 -6.90
CA HIS A 133 -29.18 9.40 -7.04
C HIS A 133 -29.20 9.83 -8.52
N LYS A 134 -29.57 11.09 -8.76
CA LYS A 134 -29.35 11.71 -10.07
C LYS A 134 -27.85 11.79 -10.33
N ALA A 135 -27.43 11.22 -11.45
CA ALA A 135 -26.05 11.22 -11.90
C ALA A 135 -26.00 11.34 -13.42
N ASP A 136 -24.96 12.01 -13.89
CA ASP A 136 -24.58 12.02 -15.30
C ASP A 136 -23.63 10.84 -15.57
N TYR A 137 -23.86 10.16 -16.67
CA TYR A 137 -23.07 9.01 -17.09
C TYR A 137 -22.22 9.39 -18.29
N THR A 138 -20.99 8.93 -18.30
CA THR A 138 -20.12 8.97 -19.49
C THR A 138 -20.11 7.59 -20.10
N LEU A 139 -20.50 7.49 -21.37
CA LEU A 139 -20.36 6.29 -22.16
C LEU A 139 -19.03 6.36 -22.91
N ILE A 140 -18.18 5.36 -22.73
CA ILE A 140 -16.94 5.20 -23.49
C ILE A 140 -17.06 3.89 -24.26
N LEU A 141 -16.94 3.96 -25.59
CA LEU A 141 -16.93 2.81 -26.47
C LEU A 141 -15.54 2.74 -27.13
N GLU A 142 -14.87 1.62 -26.88
CA GLU A 142 -13.55 1.31 -27.42
C GLU A 142 -13.63 0.00 -28.21
N GLY A 143 -12.88 -0.11 -29.30
CA GLY A 143 -12.84 -1.33 -30.08
C GLY A 143 -11.93 -1.25 -31.30
N MET A 144 -12.06 -2.23 -32.19
CA MET A 144 -11.37 -2.29 -33.47
C MET A 144 -12.41 -2.46 -34.58
N THR A 145 -12.26 -1.74 -35.69
CA THR A 145 -13.09 -1.93 -36.88
C THR A 145 -12.68 -3.23 -37.60
N GLY A 146 -13.52 -3.69 -38.54
CA GLY A 146 -13.18 -4.84 -39.40
C GLY A 146 -11.88 -4.67 -40.20
N ASN A 147 -11.43 -3.42 -40.38
CA ASN A 147 -10.19 -3.08 -41.08
C ASN A 147 -9.00 -2.90 -40.13
N SER A 148 -9.12 -3.33 -38.86
CA SER A 148 -8.08 -3.20 -37.84
C SER A 148 -7.72 -1.76 -37.45
N GLU A 149 -8.67 -0.83 -37.57
CA GLU A 149 -8.49 0.54 -37.08
C GLU A 149 -9.08 0.66 -35.66
N PRO A 150 -8.38 1.34 -34.72
CA PRO A 150 -8.92 1.57 -33.39
C PRO A 150 -10.11 2.53 -33.46
N LEU A 151 -11.17 2.20 -32.71
CA LEU A 151 -12.36 3.02 -32.53
C LEU A 151 -12.42 3.51 -31.09
N PHE A 152 -12.62 4.82 -30.89
CA PHE A 152 -12.90 5.44 -29.60
C PHE A 152 -14.06 6.42 -29.76
N LEU A 153 -15.12 6.24 -28.97
CA LEU A 153 -16.27 7.15 -28.92
C LEU A 153 -16.60 7.47 -27.47
N LYS A 154 -16.82 8.76 -27.18
CA LYS A 154 -17.23 9.24 -25.86
C LYS A 154 -18.56 9.98 -25.98
N GLY A 155 -19.54 9.55 -25.21
CA GLY A 155 -20.86 10.16 -25.12
C GLY A 155 -21.24 10.47 -23.67
N HIS A 156 -22.28 11.29 -23.51
CA HIS A 156 -22.83 11.63 -22.20
C HIS A 156 -24.32 11.35 -22.16
N ILE A 157 -24.78 10.78 -21.05
CA ILE A 157 -26.20 10.49 -20.80
C ILE A 157 -26.55 11.13 -19.47
N SER A 158 -27.49 12.07 -19.48
CA SER A 158 -28.10 12.61 -18.27
C SER A 158 -29.44 11.93 -18.05
N ARG A 159 -29.72 11.49 -16.81
CA ARG A 159 -31.03 10.92 -16.48
C ARG A 159 -32.05 12.04 -16.42
N GLY A 160 -32.85 12.19 -17.49
CA GLY A 160 -34.02 13.05 -17.50
C GLY A 160 -35.01 12.63 -16.41
N VAL A 161 -35.56 13.60 -15.69
CA VAL A 161 -36.57 13.37 -14.65
C VAL A 161 -37.78 12.68 -15.30
N GLN A 162 -38.06 11.43 -14.93
CA GLN A 162 -39.40 10.90 -15.11
C GLN A 162 -40.30 11.65 -14.13
N ARG A 163 -41.23 12.43 -14.69
CA ARG A 163 -42.34 13.04 -13.96
C ARG A 163 -43.32 11.96 -13.50
#